data_AF-A0A9D1WQ85-F1
#
_entry.id   AF-A0A9D1WQ85-F1
#
_cell.length_a   1.000
_cell.length_b   1.000
_cell.length_c   1.000
_cell.angle_alpha   90.00
_cell.angle_beta   90.00
_cell.angle_gamma   90.00
#
_symmetry.space_group_name_H-M   'P 1'
#
loop_
_entity.id
_entity.type
_entity.pdbx_description
1 polymer ?
#
loop_
_entity_poly.entity_id
_entity_poly.type
_entity_poly.pdbx_seq_one_letter_code
_entity_poly.pdbx_strand_id
1 'polypeptide(L)'
;MAAAQLTKDSEIVVTYTATLNEGATIGGAGNPNTVKLEYSNNPNQGGEGDTGKTPENKVTVFTFQLNIDKKDEKNQPLKGAGFTLYKYDADAEGEEADKWSLVGTEIKGEDLTSFTWEGLDAGRYKLVESTTPSGYNTMEDIEFTITATFSDEDPVSVDALNVAVTENPNLAEQPVMSTDRDSGTISSTVVNESGAQLPSTGGIGTTIFYVVGGVLVVRAVVLLIAKRRVARR
;
A
#
# COMPACT_ATOMS: atom_id res chain seq x y z
N MET A 1 14.64 18.59 47.39
CA MET A 1 13.35 18.70 46.66
C MET A 1 12.26 18.25 47.61
N ALA A 2 11.23 19.06 47.86
CA ALA A 2 10.08 18.59 48.62
C ALA A 2 9.32 17.58 47.75
N ALA A 3 9.08 16.37 48.27
CA ALA A 3 8.18 15.43 47.59
C ALA A 3 6.81 16.09 47.45
N ALA A 4 6.19 15.99 46.28
CA ALA A 4 4.84 16.47 46.08
C ALA A 4 3.91 15.79 47.10
N GLN A 5 3.19 16.59 47.89
CA GLN A 5 2.27 16.06 48.90
C GLN A 5 0.95 15.68 48.22
N LEU A 6 0.70 14.38 48.12
CA LEU A 6 -0.56 13.86 47.59
C LEU A 6 -1.71 14.17 48.57
N THR A 7 -2.82 14.67 48.04
CA THR A 7 -4.07 14.93 48.76
C THR A 7 -5.18 14.03 48.24
N LYS A 8 -6.32 13.99 48.93
CA LYS A 8 -7.52 13.25 48.47
C LYS A 8 -8.06 13.73 47.11
N ASP A 9 -7.70 14.94 46.71
CA ASP A 9 -8.13 15.60 45.47
C ASP A 9 -7.03 15.57 44.40
N SER A 10 -5.90 14.88 44.66
CA SER A 10 -4.81 14.73 43.69
C SER A 10 -5.14 13.67 42.65
N GLU A 11 -4.95 14.00 41.38
CA GLU A 11 -5.02 13.06 40.27
C GLU A 11 -3.62 12.57 39.91
N ILE A 12 -3.46 11.25 39.76
CA ILE A 12 -2.22 10.63 39.29
C ILE A 12 -2.40 10.25 37.83
N VAL A 13 -1.69 10.94 36.94
CA VAL A 13 -1.73 10.66 35.50
C VAL A 13 -0.41 10.02 35.09
N VAL A 14 -0.51 8.83 34.47
CA VAL A 14 0.64 8.13 33.88
C VAL A 14 0.47 8.13 32.37
N THR A 15 1.39 8.79 31.67
CA THR A 15 1.43 8.83 30.22
C THR A 15 2.69 8.12 29.74
N TYR A 16 2.52 7.19 28.81
CA TYR A 16 3.62 6.54 28.12
C TYR A 16 3.20 6.21 26.68
N THR A 17 4.20 5.98 25.84
CA THR A 17 4.02 5.57 24.45
C THR A 17 4.63 4.18 24.27
N ALA A 18 3.96 3.34 23.49
CA ALA A 18 4.46 2.05 23.04
C ALA A 18 4.27 1.93 21.53
N THR A 19 5.10 1.12 20.90
CA THR A 19 5.05 0.86 19.45
C THR A 19 4.88 -0.64 19.24
N LEU A 20 3.94 -1.02 18.37
CA LEU A 20 3.85 -2.41 17.91
C LEU A 20 5.13 -2.77 17.15
N ASN A 21 5.73 -3.90 17.51
CA ASN A 21 6.96 -4.39 16.90
C ASN A 21 6.64 -5.54 15.94
N GLU A 22 7.68 -6.12 15.32
CA GLU A 22 7.56 -7.25 14.38
C GLU A 22 6.96 -8.53 15.00
N GLY A 23 6.89 -8.62 16.33
CA GLY A 23 6.23 -9.71 17.05
C GLY A 23 4.76 -9.44 17.38
N ALA A 24 4.16 -8.38 16.84
CA ALA A 24 2.75 -8.07 17.03
C ALA A 24 1.84 -9.18 16.49
N THR A 25 0.76 -9.48 17.21
CA THR A 25 -0.31 -10.34 16.71
C THR A 25 -1.08 -9.61 15.63
N ILE A 26 -1.21 -10.24 14.46
CA ILE A 26 -2.01 -9.77 13.34
C ILE A 26 -3.45 -10.29 13.51
N GLY A 27 -4.43 -9.39 13.46
CA GLY A 27 -5.85 -9.72 13.64
C GLY A 27 -6.17 -10.37 14.99
N GLY A 28 -7.21 -11.22 15.00
CA GLY A 28 -7.58 -12.07 16.12
C GLY A 28 -7.83 -11.33 17.45
N ALA A 29 -7.05 -11.70 18.47
CA ALA A 29 -7.14 -11.13 19.84
C ALA A 29 -6.34 -9.82 20.01
N GLY A 30 -5.63 -9.38 18.97
CA GLY A 30 -4.84 -8.15 18.98
C GLY A 30 -3.71 -8.16 20.00
N ASN A 31 -3.35 -6.97 20.45
CA ASN A 31 -2.17 -6.71 21.29
C ASN A 31 -2.62 -5.95 22.55
N PRO A 32 -2.95 -6.67 23.63
CA PRO A 32 -3.48 -6.07 24.84
C PRO A 32 -2.39 -5.41 25.67
N ASN A 33 -2.75 -4.31 26.30
CA ASN A 33 -1.97 -3.59 27.29
C ASN A 33 -2.83 -3.39 28.54
N THR A 34 -2.36 -3.92 29.66
CA THR A 34 -3.10 -3.91 30.94
C THR A 34 -2.31 -3.15 32.00
N VAL A 35 -2.99 -2.24 32.71
CA VAL A 35 -2.40 -1.45 33.81
C VAL A 35 -3.21 -1.62 35.09
N LYS A 36 -2.51 -1.59 36.23
CA LYS A 36 -3.08 -1.46 37.57
C LYS A 36 -2.13 -0.67 38.46
N LEU A 37 -2.70 0.05 39.42
CA LEU A 37 -1.92 0.71 40.47
C LEU A 37 -1.89 -0.19 41.70
N GLU A 38 -0.69 -0.41 42.22
CA GLU A 38 -0.46 -1.04 43.51
C GLU A 38 -0.07 0.05 44.53
N TYR A 39 -0.68 0.04 45.70
CA TYR A 39 -0.48 1.07 46.72
C TYR A 39 -0.47 0.47 48.12
N SER A 40 0.29 1.09 49.03
CA SER A 40 0.24 0.74 50.44
C SER A 40 -1.13 1.10 51.02
N ASN A 41 -1.79 0.16 51.67
CA ASN A 41 -3.08 0.36 52.34
C ASN A 41 -2.99 0.14 53.86
N ASN A 42 -1.79 -0.12 54.40
CA ASN A 42 -1.54 -0.28 55.82
C ASN A 42 -0.77 0.93 56.37
N PRO A 43 -1.39 1.81 57.17
CA PRO A 43 -0.72 3.02 57.66
C PRO A 43 0.42 2.74 58.65
N ASN A 44 0.55 1.50 59.16
CA ASN A 44 1.56 1.12 60.15
C ASN A 44 2.79 0.44 59.54
N GLN A 45 2.78 0.15 58.23
CA GLN A 45 3.91 -0.42 57.52
C GLN A 45 4.16 0.44 56.30
N GLY A 46 5.34 1.08 56.23
CA GLY A 46 5.70 2.10 55.24
C GLY A 46 5.91 1.55 53.81
N GLY A 47 4.97 0.75 53.32
CA GLY A 47 5.04 0.02 52.05
C GLY A 47 5.43 -1.45 52.17
N GLU A 48 5.69 -1.96 53.38
CA GLU A 48 5.99 -3.38 53.63
C GLU A 48 4.71 -4.16 53.97
N GLY A 49 4.60 -5.40 53.50
CA GLY A 49 3.42 -6.26 53.71
C GLY A 49 2.36 -6.18 52.61
N ASP A 50 1.11 -6.45 52.95
CA ASP A 50 0.01 -6.48 51.98
C ASP A 50 -0.28 -5.09 51.40
N THR A 51 -0.49 -5.04 50.08
CA THR A 51 -0.81 -3.83 49.32
C THR A 51 -2.24 -3.88 48.77
N GLY A 52 -2.87 -2.72 48.59
CA GLY A 52 -4.07 -2.57 47.79
C GLY A 52 -3.75 -2.51 46.30
N LYS A 53 -4.71 -2.93 45.47
CA LYS A 53 -4.63 -2.84 44.00
C LYS A 53 -5.90 -2.22 43.45
N THR A 54 -5.77 -1.39 42.43
CA THR A 54 -6.94 -0.97 41.63
C THR A 54 -7.41 -2.12 40.75
N PRO A 55 -8.69 -2.10 40.29
CA PRO A 55 -9.09 -2.92 39.15
C PRO A 55 -8.12 -2.71 37.98
N GLU A 56 -7.93 -3.77 37.20
CA GLU A 56 -7.14 -3.71 35.98
C GLU A 56 -7.90 -2.90 34.92
N ASN A 57 -7.16 -2.08 34.18
CA ASN A 57 -7.67 -1.38 33.00
C ASN A 57 -6.89 -1.91 31.79
N LYS A 58 -7.61 -2.39 30.78
CA LYS A 58 -7.06 -3.04 29.59
C LYS A 58 -7.49 -2.28 28.35
N VAL A 59 -6.53 -2.03 27.45
CA VAL A 59 -6.77 -1.55 26.09
C VAL A 59 -6.11 -2.51 25.12
N THR A 60 -6.67 -2.69 23.94
CA THR A 60 -6.12 -3.59 22.91
C THR A 60 -5.95 -2.84 21.61
N VAL A 61 -4.80 -2.99 20.97
CA VAL A 61 -4.53 -2.45 19.63
C VAL A 61 -4.42 -3.57 18.60
N PHE A 62 -4.86 -3.32 17.38
CA PHE A 62 -4.91 -4.31 16.30
C PHE A 62 -4.07 -3.86 15.12
N THR A 63 -3.61 -4.84 14.33
CA THR A 63 -2.91 -4.61 13.08
C THR A 63 -3.30 -5.71 12.08
N PHE A 64 -3.16 -5.41 10.80
CA PHE A 64 -3.58 -6.24 9.68
C PHE A 64 -2.43 -6.46 8.69
N GLN A 65 -2.64 -7.39 7.76
CA GLN A 65 -1.69 -7.76 6.73
C GLN A 65 -2.33 -7.67 5.34
N LEU A 66 -1.59 -7.21 4.34
CA LEU A 66 -1.97 -7.28 2.93
C LEU A 66 -1.08 -8.30 2.21
N ASN A 67 -1.72 -9.23 1.48
CA ASN A 67 -1.08 -10.17 0.57
C ASN A 67 -1.52 -9.92 -0.87
N ILE A 68 -0.56 -9.76 -1.77
CA ILE A 68 -0.80 -9.59 -3.20
C ILE A 68 -0.12 -10.73 -3.94
N ASP A 69 -0.90 -11.50 -4.70
CA ASP A 69 -0.37 -12.48 -5.65
C ASP A 69 -0.32 -11.87 -7.05
N LYS A 70 0.84 -11.97 -7.70
CA LYS A 70 1.06 -11.49 -9.06
C LYS A 70 0.87 -12.63 -10.06
N LYS A 71 -0.01 -12.42 -11.04
CA LYS A 71 -0.25 -13.36 -12.14
C LYS A 71 -0.17 -12.71 -13.52
N ASP A 72 -0.07 -13.54 -14.55
CA ASP A 72 -0.27 -13.19 -15.95
C ASP A 72 -1.75 -13.36 -16.37
N GLU A 73 -2.08 -12.91 -17.58
CA GLU A 73 -3.40 -13.05 -18.24
C GLU A 73 -3.91 -14.51 -18.33
N LYS A 74 -3.03 -15.51 -18.11
CA LYS A 74 -3.35 -16.94 -18.11
C LYS A 74 -3.47 -17.52 -16.70
N ASN A 75 -3.51 -16.66 -15.68
CA ASN A 75 -3.54 -17.02 -14.26
C ASN A 75 -2.32 -17.81 -13.76
N GLN A 76 -1.16 -17.68 -14.42
CA GLN A 76 0.10 -18.24 -13.94
C GLN A 76 0.87 -17.22 -13.09
N PRO A 77 1.60 -17.65 -12.04
CA PRO A 77 2.44 -16.75 -11.25
C PRO A 77 3.42 -15.97 -12.13
N LEU A 78 3.45 -14.65 -11.98
CA LEU A 78 4.27 -13.76 -12.80
C LEU A 78 5.38 -13.12 -11.97
N LYS A 79 6.61 -13.37 -12.42
CA LYS A 79 7.87 -12.93 -11.80
C LYS A 79 8.31 -11.57 -12.30
N GLY A 80 9.21 -10.93 -11.54
CA GLY A 80 9.87 -9.68 -11.93
C GLY A 80 9.03 -8.41 -11.72
N ALA A 81 7.90 -8.52 -11.02
CA ALA A 81 7.14 -7.36 -10.57
C ALA A 81 7.74 -6.76 -9.30
N GLY A 82 7.46 -5.48 -9.07
CA GLY A 82 7.76 -4.78 -7.83
C GLY A 82 6.63 -3.84 -7.46
N PHE A 83 6.29 -3.81 -6.17
CA PHE A 83 5.16 -3.05 -5.66
C PHE A 83 5.56 -2.14 -4.52
N THR A 84 4.93 -0.98 -4.50
CA THR A 84 5.00 -0.02 -3.40
C THR A 84 3.59 0.22 -2.87
N LEU A 85 3.45 0.19 -1.55
CA LEU A 85 2.20 0.50 -0.87
C LEU A 85 2.30 1.89 -0.24
N TYR A 86 1.25 2.67 -0.37
CA TYR A 86 1.12 3.98 0.26
C TYR A 86 -0.10 4.01 1.18
N LYS A 87 0.00 4.75 2.28
CA LYS A 87 -1.11 5.06 3.19
C LYS A 87 -1.45 6.54 3.09
N TYR A 88 -2.73 6.85 2.99
CA TYR A 88 -3.21 8.22 3.00
C TYR A 88 -3.38 8.72 4.43
N ASP A 89 -2.84 9.91 4.70
CA ASP A 89 -3.00 10.65 5.94
C ASP A 89 -3.84 11.91 5.69
N ALA A 90 -5.08 11.92 6.18
CA ALA A 90 -6.01 13.02 5.97
C ALA A 90 -5.59 14.30 6.70
N ASP A 91 -4.82 14.16 7.79
CA ASP A 91 -4.39 15.23 8.68
C ASP A 91 -3.02 15.80 8.26
N ALA A 92 -2.32 15.15 7.33
CA ALA A 92 -1.06 15.66 6.79
C ALA A 92 -1.27 17.01 6.08
N GLU A 93 -0.36 17.95 6.35
CA GLU A 93 -0.32 19.26 5.70
C GLU A 93 0.15 19.13 4.24
N GLY A 94 -0.47 19.88 3.32
CA GLY A 94 -0.05 19.93 1.90
C GLY A 94 -1.20 19.71 0.93
N GLU A 95 -0.85 19.52 -0.34
CA GLU A 95 -1.80 19.16 -1.40
C GLU A 95 -2.22 17.68 -1.26
N GLU A 96 -3.33 17.28 -1.88
CA GLU A 96 -3.84 15.90 -1.79
C GLU A 96 -2.83 14.82 -2.21
N ALA A 97 -1.89 15.15 -3.10
CA ALA A 97 -0.82 14.24 -3.52
C ALA A 97 0.24 14.01 -2.41
N ASP A 98 0.47 15.00 -1.55
CA ASP A 98 1.48 14.96 -0.48
C ASP A 98 1.01 14.16 0.74
N LYS A 99 -0.31 13.89 0.80
CA LYS A 99 -0.94 13.12 1.88
C LYS A 99 -0.71 11.61 1.79
N TRP A 100 -0.05 11.13 0.74
CA TRP A 100 0.30 9.71 0.57
C TRP A 100 1.72 9.43 1.07
N SER A 101 1.83 8.64 2.12
CA SER A 101 3.12 8.23 2.71
C SER A 101 3.44 6.77 2.39
N LEU A 102 4.72 6.47 2.17
CA LEU A 102 5.20 5.11 1.91
C LEU A 102 4.97 4.19 3.11
N VAL A 103 4.45 3.00 2.83
CA VAL A 103 4.40 1.89 3.78
C VAL A 103 5.62 1.00 3.53
N GLY A 104 6.71 1.33 4.22
CA GLY A 104 8.00 0.67 4.01
C GLY A 104 8.67 1.05 2.69
N THR A 105 9.41 0.11 2.10
CA THR A 105 10.07 0.27 0.79
C THR A 105 9.38 -0.57 -0.27
N GLU A 106 9.68 -0.32 -1.54
CA GLU A 106 9.27 -1.21 -2.63
C GLU A 106 9.69 -2.66 -2.34
N ILE A 107 8.74 -3.59 -2.48
CA ILE A 107 8.99 -5.02 -2.42
C ILE A 107 9.16 -5.54 -3.85
N LYS A 108 10.30 -6.15 -4.16
CA LYS A 108 10.61 -6.73 -5.47
C LYS A 108 11.63 -7.87 -5.38
N GLY A 109 11.68 -8.71 -6.42
CA GLY A 109 12.68 -9.75 -6.57
C GLY A 109 12.52 -10.52 -7.89
N GLU A 110 13.61 -11.06 -8.43
CA GLU A 110 13.57 -11.76 -9.74
C GLU A 110 12.59 -12.94 -9.77
N ASP A 111 12.47 -13.67 -8.66
CA ASP A 111 11.61 -14.85 -8.54
C ASP A 111 10.32 -14.59 -7.74
N LEU A 112 10.11 -13.35 -7.28
CA LEU A 112 9.00 -13.02 -6.39
C LEU A 112 7.69 -12.92 -7.18
N THR A 113 6.66 -13.63 -6.71
CA THR A 113 5.31 -13.60 -7.28
C THR A 113 4.24 -13.25 -6.24
N SER A 114 4.63 -13.07 -4.98
CA SER A 114 3.73 -12.73 -3.87
C SER A 114 4.39 -11.65 -3.02
N PHE A 115 3.60 -10.68 -2.56
CA PHE A 115 4.08 -9.48 -1.88
C PHE A 115 3.26 -9.29 -0.60
N THR A 116 3.94 -9.06 0.52
CA THR A 116 3.30 -8.99 1.83
C THR A 116 3.70 -7.71 2.57
N TRP A 117 2.70 -7.01 3.08
CA TRP A 117 2.88 -5.91 4.03
C TRP A 117 2.17 -6.25 5.33
N GLU A 118 2.90 -6.21 6.44
CA GLU A 118 2.39 -6.38 7.79
C GLU A 118 2.33 -5.01 8.49
N GLY A 119 1.67 -4.92 9.64
CA GLY A 119 1.62 -3.66 10.38
C GLY A 119 0.58 -2.65 9.86
N LEU A 120 -0.41 -3.09 9.08
CA LEU A 120 -1.41 -2.21 8.51
C LEU A 120 -2.51 -1.89 9.51
N ASP A 121 -2.98 -0.65 9.50
CA ASP A 121 -4.14 -0.21 10.28
C ASP A 121 -5.32 0.09 9.36
N ALA A 122 -6.52 0.30 9.92
CA ALA A 122 -7.64 0.83 9.16
C ALA A 122 -7.26 2.16 8.49
N GLY A 123 -7.85 2.41 7.32
CA GLY A 123 -7.57 3.60 6.52
C GLY A 123 -7.48 3.35 5.04
N ARG A 124 -7.11 4.40 4.31
CA ARG A 124 -7.01 4.42 2.85
C ARG A 124 -5.59 4.10 2.39
N TYR A 125 -5.48 3.25 1.39
CA TYR A 125 -4.23 2.75 0.83
C TYR A 125 -4.23 2.83 -0.69
N LYS A 126 -3.04 2.91 -1.26
CA LYS A 126 -2.78 2.87 -2.70
C LYS A 126 -1.65 1.90 -3.00
N LEU A 127 -1.92 0.89 -3.81
CA LEU A 127 -0.95 -0.08 -4.30
C LEU A 127 -0.49 0.34 -5.69
N VAL A 128 0.82 0.46 -5.88
CA VAL A 128 1.46 0.92 -7.13
C VAL A 128 2.42 -0.14 -7.62
N GLU A 129 2.30 -0.60 -8.87
CA GLU A 129 3.32 -1.41 -9.53
C GLU A 129 4.50 -0.52 -9.92
N SER A 130 5.49 -0.46 -9.04
CA SER A 130 6.66 0.41 -9.19
C SER A 130 7.73 -0.20 -10.11
N THR A 131 7.70 -1.53 -10.28
CA THR A 131 8.52 -2.24 -11.26
C THR A 131 7.63 -3.15 -12.09
N THR A 132 7.44 -2.80 -13.35
CA THR A 132 6.66 -3.61 -14.30
C THR A 132 7.47 -4.79 -14.84
N PRO A 133 6.92 -6.02 -14.83
CA PRO A 133 7.54 -7.18 -15.47
C PRO A 133 7.86 -6.94 -16.95
N SER A 134 9.02 -7.42 -17.41
CA SER A 134 9.42 -7.30 -18.81
C SER A 134 8.40 -7.95 -19.76
N GLY A 135 7.97 -7.21 -20.78
CA GLY A 135 6.99 -7.68 -21.77
C GLY A 135 5.53 -7.48 -21.40
N TYR A 136 5.25 -6.84 -20.25
CA TYR A 136 3.91 -6.50 -19.78
C TYR A 136 3.70 -4.99 -19.73
N ASN A 137 2.43 -4.57 -19.72
CA ASN A 137 2.08 -3.18 -19.44
C ASN A 137 2.10 -2.91 -17.93
N THR A 138 2.44 -1.68 -17.55
CA THR A 138 2.28 -1.21 -16.18
C THR A 138 0.80 -1.13 -15.85
N MET A 139 0.40 -1.65 -14.70
CA MET A 139 -0.98 -1.53 -14.23
C MET A 139 -1.27 -0.11 -13.71
N GLU A 140 -2.55 0.26 -13.73
CA GLU A 140 -3.03 1.43 -13.00
C GLU A 140 -2.96 1.20 -11.49
N ASP A 141 -2.82 2.30 -10.74
CA ASP A 141 -2.83 2.28 -9.28
C ASP A 141 -4.16 1.70 -8.75
N ILE A 142 -4.07 0.91 -7.68
CA ILE A 142 -5.23 0.38 -6.97
C ILE A 142 -5.39 1.11 -5.65
N GLU A 143 -6.45 1.90 -5.52
CA GLU A 143 -6.84 2.53 -4.26
C GLU A 143 -7.91 1.71 -3.53
N PHE A 144 -7.75 1.53 -2.22
CA PHE A 144 -8.69 0.79 -1.40
C PHE A 144 -8.71 1.28 0.05
N THR A 145 -9.78 0.97 0.78
CA THR A 145 -9.97 1.33 2.18
C THR A 145 -10.13 0.07 3.03
N ILE A 146 -9.32 -0.06 4.07
CA ILE A 146 -9.46 -1.09 5.10
C ILE A 146 -10.33 -0.50 6.22
N THR A 147 -11.35 -1.25 6.64
CA THR A 147 -12.17 -0.91 7.82
C THR A 147 -12.28 -2.12 8.73
N ALA A 148 -12.23 -1.89 10.04
CA ALA A 148 -12.43 -2.92 11.05
C ALA A 148 -13.37 -2.44 12.15
N THR A 149 -14.16 -3.36 12.69
CA THR A 149 -14.98 -3.16 13.90
C THR A 149 -14.52 -4.12 14.99
N PHE A 150 -14.77 -3.76 16.24
CA PHE A 150 -14.29 -4.51 17.40
C PHE A 150 -15.44 -4.85 18.34
N SER A 151 -15.33 -5.98 19.04
CA SER A 151 -16.32 -6.41 20.03
C SER A 151 -16.31 -5.49 21.26
N ASP A 152 -17.48 -5.29 21.86
CA ASP A 152 -17.62 -4.62 23.16
C ASP A 152 -17.36 -5.58 24.36
N GLU A 153 -17.02 -6.84 24.09
CA GLU A 153 -16.73 -7.89 25.09
C GLU A 153 -15.23 -7.90 25.50
N ASP A 154 -14.92 -8.38 26.72
CA ASP A 154 -13.55 -8.67 27.17
C ASP A 154 -13.30 -10.20 27.10
N PRO A 155 -12.34 -10.69 26.31
CA PRO A 155 -11.36 -9.93 25.53
C PRO A 155 -11.93 -9.25 24.28
N VAL A 156 -11.49 -8.02 24.04
CA VAL A 156 -11.78 -7.29 22.80
C VAL A 156 -11.16 -8.05 21.63
N SER A 157 -11.93 -8.23 20.57
CA SER A 157 -11.54 -8.95 19.35
C SER A 157 -12.07 -8.25 18.11
N VAL A 158 -11.55 -8.61 16.93
CA VAL A 158 -12.06 -8.12 15.65
C VAL A 158 -13.43 -8.73 15.36
N ASP A 159 -14.45 -7.89 15.25
CA ASP A 159 -15.82 -8.31 14.92
C ASP A 159 -16.01 -8.42 13.40
N ALA A 160 -15.55 -7.42 12.64
CA ALA A 160 -15.49 -7.46 11.20
C ALA A 160 -14.21 -6.83 10.65
N LEU A 161 -13.72 -7.38 9.53
CA LEU A 161 -12.65 -6.82 8.72
C LEU A 161 -13.14 -6.73 7.27
N ASN A 162 -13.20 -5.53 6.74
CA ASN A 162 -13.69 -5.27 5.39
C ASN A 162 -12.66 -4.47 4.58
N VAL A 163 -12.72 -4.66 3.27
CA VAL A 163 -11.94 -3.89 2.29
C VAL A 163 -12.89 -3.37 1.21
N ALA A 164 -12.74 -2.09 0.86
CA ALA A 164 -13.49 -1.46 -0.21
C ALA A 164 -12.53 -0.89 -1.25
N VAL A 165 -12.58 -1.41 -2.47
CA VAL A 165 -11.81 -0.88 -3.60
C VAL A 165 -12.48 0.39 -4.11
N THR A 166 -11.67 1.42 -4.36
CA THR A 166 -12.13 2.68 -4.97
C THR A 166 -12.24 2.48 -6.47
N GLU A 167 -13.40 2.81 -7.06
CA GLU A 167 -13.61 2.66 -8.49
C GLU A 167 -12.63 3.51 -9.29
N ASN A 168 -11.87 2.86 -10.17
CA ASN A 168 -11.02 3.53 -11.15
C ASN A 168 -11.61 3.36 -12.56
N PRO A 169 -12.12 4.42 -13.21
CA PRO A 169 -12.75 4.32 -14.53
C PRO A 169 -11.75 3.98 -15.66
N ASN A 170 -10.44 4.05 -15.41
CA ASN A 170 -9.42 3.67 -16.37
C ASN A 170 -9.14 2.15 -16.35
N LEU A 171 -9.60 1.43 -15.33
CA LEU A 171 -9.51 -0.01 -15.25
C LEU A 171 -10.68 -0.67 -16.01
N ALA A 172 -10.35 -1.63 -16.88
CA ALA A 172 -11.36 -2.43 -17.57
C ALA A 172 -12.14 -3.34 -16.59
N GLU A 173 -11.46 -3.85 -15.57
CA GLU A 173 -12.04 -4.62 -14.47
C GLU A 173 -11.49 -4.09 -13.15
N GLN A 174 -12.36 -3.92 -12.15
CA GLN A 174 -11.93 -3.53 -10.81
C GLN A 174 -11.25 -4.72 -10.12
N PRO A 175 -10.16 -4.49 -9.36
CA PRO A 175 -9.51 -5.56 -8.64
C PRO A 175 -10.45 -6.13 -7.57
N VAL A 176 -10.40 -7.45 -7.40
CA VAL A 176 -11.13 -8.13 -6.34
C VAL A 176 -10.21 -8.29 -5.14
N MET A 177 -10.66 -7.84 -3.99
CA MET A 177 -9.99 -8.05 -2.71
C MET A 177 -10.89 -8.85 -1.79
N SER A 178 -10.30 -9.72 -0.98
CA SER A 178 -10.98 -10.49 0.05
C SER A 178 -10.34 -10.25 1.41
N THR A 179 -11.11 -10.51 2.46
CA THR A 179 -10.64 -10.43 3.84
C THR A 179 -10.82 -11.77 4.54
N ASP A 180 -9.88 -12.07 5.42
CA ASP A 180 -10.00 -13.08 6.45
C ASP A 180 -9.86 -12.37 7.79
N ARG A 181 -11.00 -12.29 8.49
CA ARG A 181 -11.12 -11.63 9.78
C ARG A 181 -10.25 -12.30 10.85
N ASP A 182 -10.19 -13.63 10.86
CA ASP A 182 -9.58 -14.37 11.95
C ASP A 182 -8.05 -14.25 11.89
N SER A 183 -7.49 -14.28 10.68
CA SER A 183 -6.05 -14.04 10.46
C SER A 183 -5.68 -12.56 10.32
N GLY A 184 -6.66 -11.66 10.22
CA GLY A 184 -6.41 -10.23 9.98
C GLY A 184 -5.83 -9.94 8.59
N THR A 185 -6.07 -10.81 7.62
CA THR A 185 -5.43 -10.75 6.30
C THR A 185 -6.37 -10.18 5.25
N ILE A 186 -5.86 -9.26 4.44
CA ILE A 186 -6.46 -8.78 3.20
C ILE A 186 -5.68 -9.42 2.05
N SER A 187 -6.37 -10.00 1.07
CA SER A 187 -5.73 -10.66 -0.07
C SER A 187 -6.27 -10.15 -1.39
N SER A 188 -5.41 -10.07 -2.40
CA SER A 188 -5.81 -9.80 -3.78
C SER A 188 -4.90 -10.49 -4.78
N THR A 189 -5.40 -10.68 -5.99
CA THR A 189 -4.61 -11.11 -7.14
C THR A 189 -4.52 -9.97 -8.14
N VAL A 190 -3.31 -9.65 -8.57
CA VAL A 190 -3.01 -8.60 -9.53
C VAL A 190 -2.50 -9.23 -10.82
N VAL A 191 -3.24 -9.01 -11.91
CA VAL A 191 -2.94 -9.54 -13.24
C VAL A 191 -2.29 -8.46 -14.10
N ASN A 192 -1.20 -8.80 -14.81
CA ASN A 192 -0.70 -7.94 -15.87
C ASN A 192 -1.02 -8.58 -17.21
N GLU A 193 -1.52 -7.74 -18.10
CA GLU A 193 -1.76 -8.07 -19.49
C GLU A 193 -0.48 -7.81 -20.28
N SER A 194 -0.12 -8.77 -21.13
CA SER A 194 0.96 -8.57 -22.08
C SER A 194 0.47 -7.60 -23.16
N GLY A 195 1.16 -6.46 -23.30
CA GLY A 195 0.91 -5.61 -24.44
C GLY A 195 1.25 -6.38 -25.70
N ALA A 196 0.42 -6.29 -26.74
CA ALA A 196 0.93 -6.58 -28.08
C ALA A 196 2.17 -5.71 -28.25
N GLN A 197 3.34 -6.32 -28.49
CA GLN A 197 4.41 -5.58 -29.12
C GLN A 197 3.78 -5.04 -30.39
N LEU A 198 3.48 -3.75 -30.43
CA LEU A 198 3.11 -3.11 -31.68
C LEU A 198 4.21 -3.55 -32.63
N PRO A 199 3.91 -4.28 -33.73
CA PRO A 199 4.95 -4.62 -34.68
C PRO A 199 5.55 -3.27 -35.02
N SER A 200 6.85 -3.10 -34.74
CA SER A 200 7.56 -1.90 -35.12
C SER A 200 7.18 -1.64 -36.56
N THR A 201 6.37 -0.61 -36.82
CA THR A 201 5.89 -0.28 -38.15
C THR A 201 7.06 0.38 -38.86
N GLY A 202 8.02 -0.48 -39.17
CA GLY A 202 9.35 -0.23 -39.69
C GLY A 202 9.90 -1.49 -40.36
N GLY A 203 9.06 -2.49 -40.65
CA GLY A 203 9.43 -3.61 -41.50
C GLY A 203 9.87 -3.15 -42.89
N ILE A 204 10.56 -4.02 -43.63
CA ILE A 204 11.14 -3.77 -44.97
C ILE A 204 10.20 -3.01 -45.93
N GLY A 205 8.88 -3.22 -45.83
CA GLY A 205 7.88 -2.52 -46.64
C GLY A 205 7.93 -0.98 -46.52
N THR A 206 8.11 -0.43 -45.32
CA THR A 206 8.21 1.03 -45.13
C THR A 206 9.53 1.61 -45.67
N THR A 207 10.62 0.86 -45.56
CA THR A 207 11.93 1.24 -46.14
C THR A 207 11.84 1.34 -47.66
N ILE A 208 11.13 0.40 -48.32
CA ILE A 208 10.90 0.45 -49.77
C ILE A 208 10.13 1.72 -50.15
N PHE A 209 9.08 2.11 -49.40
CA PHE A 209 8.34 3.34 -49.67
C PHE A 209 9.19 4.61 -49.48
N TYR A 210 10.06 4.68 -48.48
CA TYR A 210 10.99 5.81 -48.33
C TYR A 210 12.01 5.90 -49.46
N VAL A 211 12.57 4.77 -49.89
CA VAL A 211 13.54 4.75 -50.98
C VAL A 211 12.89 5.14 -52.31
N VAL A 212 11.73 4.56 -52.64
CA VAL A 212 11.01 4.89 -53.88
C VAL A 212 10.49 6.33 -53.85
N GLY A 213 9.92 6.77 -52.73
CA GLY A 213 9.47 8.14 -52.53
C GLY A 213 10.61 9.16 -52.66
N GLY A 214 11.76 8.89 -52.04
CA GLY A 214 12.96 9.72 -52.15
C GLY A 214 13.46 9.86 -53.58
N VAL A 215 13.51 8.76 -54.35
CA VAL A 215 13.92 8.79 -55.76
C VAL A 215 12.95 9.62 -56.63
N LEU A 216 11.65 9.51 -56.38
CA LEU A 216 10.65 10.31 -57.10
C LEU A 216 10.79 11.81 -56.82
N VAL A 217 11.02 12.19 -55.55
CA VAL A 217 11.23 13.59 -55.17
C VAL A 217 12.50 14.15 -55.82
N VAL A 218 13.62 13.41 -55.79
CA VAL A 218 14.87 13.84 -56.45
C VAL A 218 14.67 14.03 -57.95
N ARG A 219 13.96 13.11 -58.63
CA ARG A 219 13.62 13.27 -60.05
C ARG A 219 12.77 14.51 -60.32
N ALA A 220 11.77 14.79 -59.49
CA ALA A 220 10.93 15.97 -59.62
C ALA A 220 11.73 17.27 -59.46
N VAL A 221 12.66 17.32 -58.49
CA VAL A 221 13.55 18.47 -58.26
C VAL A 221 14.46 18.73 -59.46
N VAL A 222 15.09 17.68 -60.02
CA VAL A 222 15.95 17.81 -61.21
C VAL A 222 15.17 18.31 -62.42
N LEU A 223 13.97 17.78 -62.66
CA LEU A 223 13.10 18.23 -63.75
C LEU A 223 12.67 19.69 -63.59
N LEU A 224 12.40 20.13 -62.36
CA LEU A 224 12.00 21.51 -62.05
C LEU A 224 13.16 22.49 -62.29
N ILE A 225 14.39 22.11 -61.92
CA ILE A 225 15.60 22.89 -62.20
C ILE A 225 15.84 22.97 -63.72
N ALA A 226 15.71 21.86 -64.44
CA ALA A 226 15.86 21.83 -65.90
C ALA A 226 14.84 22.74 -66.60
N LYS A 227 13.56 22.66 -66.22
CA LYS A 227 12.51 23.56 -66.75
C LYS A 227 12.79 25.03 -66.45
N ARG A 228 13.24 25.37 -65.24
CA ARG A 228 13.61 26.75 -64.88
C ARG A 228 14.81 27.27 -65.67
N ARG A 229 15.72 26.40 -66.11
CA ARG A 229 16.89 26.78 -66.92
C ARG A 229 16.55 27.01 -68.39
N VAL A 230 15.57 26.26 -68.91
CA VAL A 230 15.06 26.43 -70.28
C VAL A 230 14.19 27.69 -70.39
N ALA A 231 13.40 28.02 -69.37
CA ALA A 231 12.56 29.22 -69.36
C ALA A 231 13.31 30.56 -69.15
N ARG A 232 14.64 30.52 -68.93
CA ARG A 232 15.50 31.70 -68.72
C ARG A 232 16.47 31.95 -69.89
N ARG A 233 16.25 31.32 -71.04
CA ARG A 233 16.88 31.63 -72.33
C ARG A 233 15.83 32.18 -73.27
#